data_AF-A0A2B3TIP0-F1
#
_entry.id   AF-A0A2B3TIP0-F1
#
_cell.length_a   1.000
_cell.length_b   1.000
_cell.length_c   1.000
_cell.angle_alpha   90.00
_cell.angle_beta   90.00
_cell.angle_gamma   90.00
#
_symmetry.space_group_name_H-M   'P 1'
#
loop_
_entity.id
_entity.type
_entity.pdbx_description
1 polymer ?
#
loop_
_entity_poly.entity_id
_entity_poly.type
_entity_poly.pdbx_seq_one_letter_code
_entity_poly.pdbx_strand_id
1 'polypeptide(L)' 'SICTRTCKMFAWLSRPISKSLSDYKSRKILKSFNQLLGTNFTKHEMLLIYDRLGNDVNRKLCMEFIESNYDLLVLIEN' A
#
# COMPACT_ATOMS: atom_id res chain seq x y z
N SER A 1 -10.76 11.55 -8.04
CA SER A 1 -10.71 12.00 -6.63
C SER A 1 -9.34 11.70 -6.03
N ILE A 2 -9.03 12.16 -4.81
CA ILE A 2 -7.81 11.79 -4.07
C ILE A 2 -7.69 10.26 -3.94
N CYS A 3 -8.78 9.58 -3.56
CA CYS A 3 -8.78 8.13 -3.35
C CYS A 3 -8.36 7.32 -4.58
N THR A 4 -8.75 7.73 -5.80
CA THR A 4 -8.31 7.04 -7.04
C THR A 4 -6.80 7.08 -7.24
N ARG A 5 -6.13 8.19 -6.88
CA ARG A 5 -4.67 8.32 -7.00
C ARG A 5 -3.97 7.45 -5.96
N THR A 6 -4.44 7.48 -4.73
CA THR A 6 -3.90 6.66 -3.64
C THR A 6 -4.06 5.17 -3.93
N CYS A 7 -5.19 4.73 -4.50
CA CYS A 7 -5.34 3.34 -4.91
C CYS A 7 -4.34 2.91 -5.98
N LYS A 8 -4.06 3.76 -6.97
CA LYS A 8 -3.01 3.47 -7.95
C LYS A 8 -1.63 3.36 -7.27
N MET A 9 -1.33 4.20 -6.28
CA MET A 9 -0.08 4.09 -5.54
C MET A 9 0.02 2.74 -4.83
N PHE A 10 -1.00 2.30 -4.10
CA PHE A 10 -1.01 0.98 -3.46
C PHE A 10 -0.88 -0.15 -4.47
N ALA A 11 -1.64 -0.12 -5.56
CA ALA A 11 -1.61 -1.15 -6.59
C ALA A 11 -0.22 -1.36 -7.21
N TRP A 12 0.51 -0.27 -7.47
CA TRP A 12 1.74 -0.33 -8.27
C TRP A 12 3.03 -0.18 -7.47
N LEU A 13 3.01 0.45 -6.28
CA LEU A 13 4.21 0.63 -5.45
C LEU A 13 4.37 -0.45 -4.37
N SER A 14 3.30 -1.13 -3.97
CA SER A 14 3.37 -2.19 -2.95
C SER A 14 4.29 -3.35 -3.36
N ARG A 15 4.21 -3.80 -4.63
CA ARG A 15 5.08 -4.86 -5.18
C ARG A 15 6.57 -4.50 -5.18
N PRO A 16 7.01 -3.37 -5.78
CA PRO A 16 8.43 -3.05 -5.79
C PRO A 16 8.99 -2.82 -4.37
N ILE A 17 8.19 -2.28 -3.45
CA ILE A 17 8.60 -2.13 -2.04
C ILE A 17 8.77 -3.50 -1.36
N SER A 18 7.86 -4.45 -1.57
CA SER A 18 7.85 -5.73 -0.87
C SER A 18 8.76 -6.81 -1.48
N LYS A 19 8.79 -6.94 -2.83
CA LYS A 19 9.38 -8.10 -3.51
C LYS A 19 10.45 -7.81 -4.57
N SER A 20 10.42 -6.66 -5.27
CA SER A 20 11.25 -6.49 -6.48
C SER A 20 12.54 -5.68 -6.29
N LEU A 21 12.59 -4.77 -5.33
CA LEU A 21 13.73 -3.88 -5.14
C LEU A 21 14.75 -4.43 -4.15
N SER A 22 16.01 -4.00 -4.31
CA SER A 22 17.03 -4.23 -3.28
C SER A 22 16.62 -3.59 -1.95
N ASP A 23 17.15 -4.12 -0.85
CA ASP A 23 16.78 -3.66 0.50
C ASP A 23 17.03 -2.15 0.72
N TYR A 24 18.11 -1.60 0.17
CA TYR A 24 18.36 -0.17 0.23
C TYR A 24 17.29 0.65 -0.53
N LYS A 25 16.95 0.24 -1.75
CA LYS A 25 15.97 0.94 -2.59
C LYS A 25 14.55 0.82 -2.02
N SER A 26 14.16 -0.37 -1.57
CA SER A 26 12.85 -0.60 -0.94
C SER A 26 12.66 0.28 0.29
N ARG A 27 13.66 0.39 1.19
CA ARG A 27 13.60 1.28 2.36
C ARG A 27 13.45 2.75 1.98
N LYS A 28 14.18 3.23 0.96
CA LYS A 28 14.09 4.61 0.51
C LYS A 28 12.70 4.95 -0.04
N ILE A 29 12.14 4.07 -0.88
CA ILE A 29 10.82 4.27 -1.45
C ILE A 29 9.73 4.14 -0.39
N LEU A 30 9.82 3.16 0.51
CA LEU A 30 8.88 3.01 1.63
C LEU A 30 8.88 4.26 2.53
N LYS A 31 10.05 4.82 2.84
CA LYS A 31 10.13 6.07 3.61
C LYS A 31 9.40 7.22 2.91
N SER A 32 9.62 7.42 1.61
CA SER A 32 8.92 8.46 0.84
C SER A 32 7.42 8.19 0.73
N PHE A 33 7.02 6.92 0.59
CA PHE A 33 5.63 6.50 0.55
C PHE A 33 4.91 6.84 1.87
N ASN A 34 5.52 6.47 2.99
CA ASN A 34 5.04 6.78 4.33
C ASN A 34 4.93 8.28 4.59
N GLN A 35 5.95 9.04 4.18
CA GLN A 35 5.93 10.50 4.30
C GLN A 35 4.79 11.14 3.48
N LEU A 36 4.55 10.64 2.27
CA LEU A 36 3.52 11.17 1.37
C LEU A 36 2.10 10.89 1.88
N LEU A 37 1.87 9.72 2.45
CA LEU A 37 0.54 9.30 2.93
C LEU A 37 0.31 9.57 4.43
N GLY A 38 1.33 10.00 5.16
CA GLY A 38 1.25 10.19 6.61
C GLY A 38 1.17 8.86 7.38
N THR A 39 1.75 7.78 6.83
CA THR A 39 1.70 6.42 7.38
C THR A 39 3.05 5.98 7.94
N ASN A 40 3.11 4.82 8.58
CA ASN A 40 4.35 4.22 9.06
C ASN A 40 4.44 2.72 8.74
N PHE A 41 4.04 2.33 7.53
CA PHE A 41 4.07 0.94 7.11
C PHE A 41 5.47 0.36 7.12
N THR A 42 5.53 -0.90 7.52
CA THR A 42 6.68 -1.79 7.42
C THR A 42 6.71 -2.53 6.08
N LYS A 43 7.85 -3.12 5.73
CA LYS A 43 7.96 -3.95 4.51
C LYS A 43 7.00 -5.16 4.54
N HIS A 44 6.71 -5.69 5.73
CA HIS A 44 5.79 -6.82 5.91
C HIS A 44 4.33 -6.40 5.68
N GLU A 45 3.91 -5.25 6.20
CA GLU A 45 2.57 -4.73 5.94
C GLU A 45 2.40 -4.34 4.46
N MET A 46 3.44 -3.82 3.81
CA MET A 46 3.42 -3.57 2.36
C MET A 46 3.28 -4.86 1.54
N LEU A 47 3.71 -6.01 2.07
CA LEU A 47 3.47 -7.31 1.46
C LEU A 47 2.00 -7.72 1.57
N LEU A 48 1.36 -7.51 2.73
CA LEU A 48 -0.09 -7.71 2.90
C LEU A 48 -0.87 -6.79 1.95
N ILE A 49 -0.54 -5.50 1.92
CA ILE A 49 -1.15 -4.53 1.01
C ILE A 49 -0.98 -4.95 -0.45
N TYR A 50 0.21 -5.43 -0.84
CA TYR A 50 0.43 -5.96 -2.18
C TYR A 50 -0.46 -7.17 -2.49
N ASP A 51 -0.57 -8.10 -1.55
CA ASP A 51 -1.37 -9.31 -1.72
C ASP A 51 -2.85 -8.98 -1.92
N ARG A 52 -3.37 -8.00 -1.18
CA ARG A 52 -4.80 -7.65 -1.18
C ARG A 52 -5.18 -6.61 -2.24
N LEU A 53 -4.31 -5.65 -2.53
CA LEU A 53 -4.61 -4.48 -3.37
C LEU A 53 -3.71 -4.34 -4.60
N GLY A 54 -2.68 -5.18 -4.72
CA GLY A 54 -1.71 -5.14 -5.81
C GLY A 54 -2.36 -5.29 -7.19
N ASN A 55 -1.74 -4.68 -8.20
CA ASN A 55 -2.23 -4.72 -9.58
C ASN A 55 -3.70 -4.29 -9.73
N ASP A 56 -4.20 -3.47 -8.79
CA ASP A 56 -5.57 -2.93 -8.81
C ASP A 56 -6.67 -3.99 -8.73
N VAL A 57 -6.36 -5.15 -8.13
CA VAL A 57 -7.25 -6.34 -8.10
C VAL A 57 -8.60 -6.07 -7.45
N ASN A 58 -8.66 -5.22 -6.41
CA ASN A 58 -9.89 -4.88 -5.71
C ASN A 58 -9.96 -3.39 -5.38
N ARG A 59 -10.53 -2.62 -6.31
CA ARG A 59 -10.67 -1.17 -6.17
C ARG A 59 -11.60 -0.79 -5.01
N LYS A 60 -12.67 -1.56 -4.76
CA LYS A 60 -13.63 -1.26 -3.69
C LYS A 60 -12.97 -1.41 -2.32
N LEU A 61 -12.27 -2.52 -2.08
CA LEU A 61 -11.52 -2.75 -0.85
C LEU A 61 -10.44 -1.67 -0.62
N CYS A 62 -9.77 -1.24 -1.70
CA CYS A 62 -8.82 -0.14 -1.59
C CYS A 62 -9.46 1.18 -1.14
N MET A 63 -10.68 1.48 -1.60
CA MET A 63 -11.40 2.68 -1.17
C MET A 63 -11.76 2.58 0.32
N GLU A 64 -12.28 1.44 0.76
CA GLU A 64 -12.60 1.17 2.17
C GLU A 64 -11.35 1.30 3.06
N PHE A 65 -10.21 0.77 2.60
CA PHE A 65 -8.93 0.91 3.29
C PHE A 65 -8.46 2.37 3.41
N ILE A 66 -8.68 3.20 2.40
CA ILE A 66 -8.33 4.64 2.47
C ILE A 66 -9.30 5.38 3.41
N GLU A 67 -10.59 5.07 3.32
CA GLU A 67 -11.65 5.70 4.12
C GLU A 67 -11.54 5.33 5.60
N SER A 68 -11.01 4.15 5.94
CA SER A 68 -10.69 3.73 7.30
C SER A 68 -9.42 4.38 7.88
N ASN A 69 -8.81 5.33 7.15
CA ASN A 69 -7.51 5.90 7.48
C ASN A 69 -6.39 4.83 7.55
N TYR A 70 -6.41 3.93 6.58
CA TYR A 70 -5.43 2.87 6.38
C TYR A 70 -5.38 1.80 7.49
N ASP A 71 -6.54 1.46 8.06
CA ASP A 71 -6.65 0.35 9.01
C ASP A 71 -6.40 -1.00 8.30
N LEU A 72 -5.31 -1.68 8.68
CA LEU A 72 -4.91 -2.96 8.11
C LEU A 72 -5.93 -4.08 8.38
N LEU A 73 -6.77 -3.96 9.41
CA LEU A 73 -7.82 -4.95 9.70
C LEU A 73 -8.81 -5.07 8.55
N VAL A 74 -9.10 -3.97 7.84
CA VAL A 74 -9.96 -3.97 6.64
C VAL A 74 -9.45 -4.95 5.58
N LEU A 75 -8.13 -5.12 5.47
CA LEU A 75 -7.47 -6.02 4.51
C LEU A 75 -7.39 -7.47 4.99
N ILE A 76 -7.70 -7.75 6.25
CA ILE A 76 -7.66 -9.10 6.84
C ILE A 76 -9.07 -9.69 6.90
N GLU A 77 -10.07 -8.87 7.20
CA GLU A 77 -11.45 -9.30 7.45
C GLU A 77 -12.30 -9.47 6.17
N ASN A 78 -11.86 -8.88 5.06
CA ASN A 78 -12.44 -9.07 3.72
C ASN A 78 -11.56 -9.99 2.87
#